data_AF-M8A0P7-F1
#
_entry.id   AF-M8A0P7-F1
#
_cell.length_a   1.000
_cell.length_b   1.000
_cell.length_c   1.000
_cell.angle_alpha   90.00
_cell.angle_beta   90.00
_cell.angle_gamma   90.00
#
_symmetry.space_group_name_H-M   'P 1'
#
loop_
_entity.id
_entity.type
_entity.pdbx_description
1 polymer ?
#
loop_
_entity_poly.entity_id
_entity_poly.type
_entity_poly.pdbx_seq_one_letter_code
_entity_poly.pdbx_strand_id
1 'polypeptide(L)'
;MAPPQSDEQLVDDPAMVDITPPHPDEHFGDDGPGSLRDGCRRQEPLWIVFDVSGTIRLASGLRVSSHKTVDGRGRRVTLSGKGLLLRECEHVILCNLEVEGGRGHDADAVQIKPGSRHVWVDRCSLRDFADGLLDVTCGSTDVTVSRCRFSAHDKAVLIGASSGHVGDRRIRVTIHHCLFDGTRQRQPRVRFGRVHLYNNYTRGWGIYAVCASVESQAADRDCSSSGRIRSEGDLFLNGAQEYTENDLETAEDDQWDFEVRDCYKPWSVQPASMALKELLESCTGWQPDQCTDDVKGKLPLKTCHELLMVSLDIEKNLHEVSLPFLLLHGGDDIVTDPLVSKLLFEEASSGDKDLKLYPGMWHALMAELPQDAERVYSDIISWLDQRANCAANVSIVNTGTASA
;
A
#
# COMPACT_ATOMS: atom_id res chain seq x y z
N MET A 1 29.13 23.38 -23.33
CA MET A 1 28.52 22.05 -23.26
C MET A 1 27.12 22.24 -22.72
N ALA A 2 26.11 22.00 -23.54
CA ALA A 2 24.72 21.97 -23.07
C ALA A 2 24.53 20.72 -22.19
N PRO A 3 23.71 20.79 -21.12
CA PRO A 3 23.40 19.62 -20.32
C PRO A 3 22.61 18.59 -21.16
N PRO A 4 22.76 17.29 -20.86
CA PRO A 4 22.02 16.25 -21.58
C PRO A 4 20.53 16.43 -21.31
N GLN A 5 19.74 16.49 -22.40
CA GLN A 5 18.29 16.39 -22.34
C GLN A 5 17.96 14.96 -21.88
N SER A 6 17.29 14.84 -20.74
CA SER A 6 16.65 13.59 -20.34
C SER A 6 15.46 13.36 -21.27
N ASP A 7 15.57 12.36 -22.14
CA ASP A 7 14.40 11.77 -22.81
C ASP A 7 13.54 11.08 -21.74
N GLU A 8 12.69 11.85 -21.05
CA GLU A 8 11.49 11.31 -20.44
C GLU A 8 10.54 10.95 -21.59
N GLN A 9 10.72 9.74 -22.14
CA GLN A 9 9.67 9.13 -22.93
C GLN A 9 8.45 8.98 -22.04
N LEU A 10 7.43 9.80 -22.31
CA LEU A 10 6.07 9.59 -21.83
C LEU A 10 5.68 8.15 -22.17
N VAL A 11 5.71 7.27 -21.17
CA VAL A 11 5.15 5.93 -21.29
C VAL A 11 3.65 6.13 -21.34
N ASP A 12 3.02 5.81 -22.47
CA ASP A 12 1.56 5.84 -22.57
C ASP A 12 0.95 5.05 -21.41
N ASP A 13 -0.05 5.63 -20.75
CA ASP A 13 -0.74 4.98 -19.63
C ASP A 13 -1.26 3.59 -20.08
N PRO A 14 -1.11 2.55 -19.24
CA PRO A 14 -1.57 1.22 -19.61
C PRO A 14 -3.06 1.24 -19.88
N ALA A 15 -3.48 0.55 -20.95
CA ALA A 15 -4.90 0.46 -21.26
C ALA A 15 -5.66 -0.19 -20.09
N MET A 16 -6.71 0.48 -19.62
CA MET A 16 -7.60 -0.03 -18.60
C MET A 16 -8.59 -1.03 -19.22
N VAL A 17 -8.75 -2.19 -18.59
CA VAL A 17 -9.66 -3.25 -19.04
C VAL A 17 -10.55 -3.66 -17.88
N ASP A 18 -11.85 -3.48 -18.06
CA ASP A 18 -12.86 -3.92 -17.11
C ASP A 18 -13.21 -5.40 -17.33
N ILE A 19 -13.11 -6.18 -16.26
CA ILE A 19 -13.58 -7.56 -16.23
C ILE A 19 -15.05 -7.57 -15.86
N THR A 20 -15.86 -8.09 -16.78
CA THR A 20 -17.32 -8.20 -16.67
C THR A 20 -17.77 -9.65 -16.76
N PRO A 21 -18.81 -10.06 -16.01
CA PRO A 21 -19.48 -11.32 -16.27
C PRO A 21 -20.11 -11.33 -17.68
N PRO A 22 -20.19 -12.49 -18.34
CA PRO A 22 -20.78 -12.62 -19.68
C PRO A 22 -22.28 -12.25 -19.72
N HIS A 23 -22.99 -12.36 -18.59
CA HIS A 23 -24.36 -11.91 -18.42
C HIS A 23 -24.55 -11.29 -17.02
N PRO A 24 -25.40 -10.26 -16.82
CA PRO A 24 -25.62 -9.61 -15.52
C PRO A 24 -26.06 -10.54 -14.39
N ASP A 25 -26.71 -11.66 -14.74
CA ASP A 25 -27.19 -12.68 -13.80
C ASP A 25 -26.23 -13.88 -13.66
N GLU A 26 -25.08 -13.84 -14.34
CA GLU A 26 -24.08 -14.91 -14.31
C GLU A 26 -22.85 -14.54 -13.47
N HIS A 27 -22.15 -15.56 -12.99
CA HIS A 27 -20.88 -15.39 -12.29
C HIS A 27 -19.76 -15.07 -13.29
N PHE A 28 -18.63 -14.55 -12.77
CA PHE A 28 -17.42 -14.42 -13.57
C PHE A 28 -17.04 -15.76 -14.21
N GLY A 29 -16.81 -15.75 -15.52
CA GLY A 29 -16.19 -16.85 -16.23
C GLY A 29 -14.69 -16.95 -15.91
N ASP A 30 -14.16 -18.18 -15.88
CA ASP A 30 -12.71 -18.40 -15.69
C ASP A 30 -11.88 -18.05 -16.93
N ASP A 31 -12.44 -18.23 -18.14
CA ASP A 31 -11.73 -18.03 -19.40
C ASP A 31 -12.70 -17.53 -20.48
N GLY A 32 -12.14 -17.06 -21.60
CA GLY A 32 -12.85 -16.44 -22.71
C GLY A 32 -12.70 -14.92 -22.76
N PRO A 33 -13.10 -14.28 -23.88
CA PRO A 33 -12.98 -12.83 -24.04
C PRO A 33 -13.62 -12.06 -22.89
N GLY A 34 -12.90 -11.05 -22.37
CA GLY A 34 -13.38 -10.22 -21.25
C GLY A 34 -13.22 -10.85 -19.86
N SER A 35 -12.75 -12.10 -19.77
CA SER A 35 -12.40 -12.73 -18.48
C SER A 35 -11.06 -12.21 -17.93
N LEU A 36 -10.87 -12.37 -16.62
CA LEU A 36 -9.59 -12.08 -15.97
C LEU A 36 -8.43 -12.83 -16.64
N ARG A 37 -8.64 -14.09 -17.01
CA ARG A 37 -7.61 -14.92 -17.65
C ARG A 37 -7.21 -14.40 -19.02
N ASP A 38 -8.17 -13.89 -19.79
CA ASP A 38 -7.89 -13.25 -21.07
C ASP A 38 -7.11 -11.93 -20.89
N GLY A 39 -7.44 -11.13 -19.89
CA GLY A 39 -6.63 -9.94 -19.53
C GLY A 39 -5.21 -10.30 -19.11
N CYS A 40 -5.04 -11.30 -18.24
CA CYS A 40 -3.73 -11.68 -17.72
C CYS A 40 -2.76 -12.26 -18.77
N ARG A 41 -3.25 -12.85 -19.86
CA ARG A 41 -2.44 -13.48 -20.90
C ARG A 41 -2.04 -12.55 -22.07
N ARG A 42 -2.73 -11.41 -22.21
CA ARG A 42 -2.42 -10.36 -23.20
C ARG A 42 -1.01 -9.82 -23.00
N GLN A 43 -0.31 -9.50 -24.08
CA GLN A 43 1.13 -9.16 -24.04
C GLN A 43 1.37 -7.69 -23.73
N GLU A 44 0.46 -6.83 -24.15
CA GLU A 44 0.46 -5.40 -23.90
C GLU A 44 0.33 -5.08 -22.40
N PRO A 45 0.85 -3.93 -21.95
CA PRO A 45 0.62 -3.43 -20.60
C PRO A 45 -0.87 -3.19 -20.33
N LEU A 46 -1.41 -3.74 -19.24
CA LEU A 46 -2.83 -3.58 -18.89
C LEU A 46 -3.03 -3.27 -17.41
N TRP A 47 -3.97 -2.38 -17.14
CA TRP A 47 -4.58 -2.21 -15.82
C TRP A 47 -5.95 -2.89 -15.83
N ILE A 48 -6.00 -4.06 -15.21
CA ILE A 48 -7.18 -4.91 -15.11
C ILE A 48 -7.96 -4.55 -13.85
N VAL A 49 -9.20 -4.11 -14.02
CA VAL A 49 -10.14 -3.74 -12.95
C VAL A 49 -11.43 -4.55 -13.10
N PHE A 50 -12.35 -4.42 -12.15
CA PHE A 50 -13.58 -5.23 -12.11
C PHE A 50 -14.80 -4.33 -12.01
N ASP A 51 -15.83 -4.59 -12.83
CA ASP A 51 -17.05 -3.79 -12.82
C ASP A 51 -18.00 -4.17 -11.68
N VAL A 52 -17.92 -5.42 -11.21
CA VAL A 52 -18.78 -5.98 -10.16
C VAL A 52 -17.97 -6.75 -9.13
N SER A 53 -18.51 -6.87 -7.92
CA SER A 53 -17.97 -7.78 -6.91
C SER A 53 -18.37 -9.21 -7.26
N GLY A 54 -17.54 -10.19 -6.92
CA GLY A 54 -17.86 -11.59 -7.16
C GLY A 54 -16.67 -12.53 -7.01
N THR A 55 -16.95 -13.82 -7.21
CA THR A 55 -15.96 -14.88 -7.11
C THR A 55 -15.62 -15.42 -8.51
N ILE A 56 -14.33 -15.50 -8.81
CA ILE A 56 -13.80 -16.16 -10.01
C ILE A 56 -13.24 -17.52 -9.58
N ARG A 57 -13.88 -18.59 -10.03
CA ARG A 57 -13.42 -19.96 -9.76
C ARG A 57 -12.44 -20.40 -10.83
N LEU A 58 -11.16 -20.35 -10.52
CA LEU A 58 -10.08 -20.72 -11.42
C LEU A 58 -10.03 -22.24 -11.63
N ALA A 59 -10.21 -22.70 -12.87
CA ALA A 59 -10.15 -24.12 -13.21
C ALA A 59 -8.71 -24.65 -13.21
N SER A 60 -7.74 -23.79 -13.54
CA SER A 60 -6.30 -24.05 -13.52
C SER A 60 -5.56 -22.85 -12.93
N GLY A 61 -4.26 -23.00 -12.64
CA GLY A 61 -3.45 -21.85 -12.21
C GLY A 61 -3.55 -20.69 -13.22
N LEU A 62 -3.74 -19.48 -12.72
CA LEU A 62 -3.91 -18.28 -13.54
C LEU A 62 -2.54 -17.65 -13.78
N ARG A 63 -2.01 -17.84 -15.00
CA ARG A 63 -0.74 -17.20 -15.39
C ARG A 63 -0.96 -15.70 -15.61
N VAL A 64 -0.17 -14.89 -14.92
CA VAL A 64 -0.12 -13.44 -15.12
C VAL A 64 1.15 -13.11 -15.89
N SER A 65 0.99 -12.52 -17.08
CA SER A 65 2.11 -12.05 -17.91
C SER A 65 2.69 -10.74 -17.39
N SER A 66 3.80 -10.27 -17.98
CA SER A 66 4.45 -9.02 -17.60
C SER A 66 3.56 -7.79 -17.81
N HIS A 67 3.89 -6.70 -17.12
CA HIS A 67 3.24 -5.38 -17.24
C HIS A 67 1.74 -5.43 -16.96
N LYS A 68 1.36 -6.01 -15.82
CA LYS A 68 -0.04 -6.14 -15.41
C LYS A 68 -0.26 -5.54 -14.04
N THR A 69 -1.30 -4.72 -13.93
CA THR A 69 -1.91 -4.37 -12.65
C THR A 69 -3.25 -5.10 -12.57
N VAL A 70 -3.42 -5.99 -11.60
CA VAL A 70 -4.71 -6.63 -11.29
C VAL A 70 -5.23 -5.99 -10.01
N ASP A 71 -6.28 -5.20 -10.14
CA ASP A 71 -6.71 -4.25 -9.13
C ASP A 71 -8.17 -4.50 -8.73
N GLY A 72 -8.36 -5.06 -7.55
CA GLY A 72 -9.67 -5.26 -6.95
C GLY A 72 -10.14 -4.09 -6.10
N ARG A 73 -9.58 -2.88 -6.19
CA ARG A 73 -10.15 -1.70 -5.49
C ARG A 73 -11.56 -1.41 -6.02
N GLY A 74 -12.40 -0.85 -5.15
CA GLY A 74 -13.82 -0.59 -5.45
C GLY A 74 -14.72 -1.82 -5.53
N ARG A 75 -14.17 -3.04 -5.60
CA ARG A 75 -14.93 -4.30 -5.71
C ARG A 75 -14.42 -5.38 -4.77
N ARG A 76 -15.31 -6.26 -4.32
CA ARG A 76 -14.92 -7.45 -3.57
C ARG A 76 -14.70 -8.61 -4.55
N VAL A 77 -13.46 -8.82 -4.94
CA VAL A 77 -13.08 -9.84 -5.93
C VAL A 77 -12.37 -10.99 -5.23
N THR A 78 -12.99 -12.17 -5.28
CA THR A 78 -12.46 -13.39 -4.68
C THR A 78 -11.99 -14.36 -5.77
N LEU A 79 -10.71 -14.73 -5.77
CA LEU A 79 -10.17 -15.79 -6.62
C LEU A 79 -10.17 -17.10 -5.85
N SER A 80 -10.74 -18.16 -6.43
CA SER A 80 -10.87 -19.47 -5.78
C SER A 80 -10.47 -20.65 -6.64
N GLY A 81 -10.29 -21.83 -6.02
CA GLY A 81 -10.01 -23.10 -6.69
C GLY A 81 -8.52 -23.32 -7.01
N LYS A 82 -7.87 -22.34 -7.65
CA LYS A 82 -6.43 -22.32 -7.96
C LYS A 82 -5.85 -20.93 -7.65
N GLY A 83 -4.51 -20.82 -7.71
CA GLY A 83 -3.80 -19.57 -7.43
C GLY A 83 -3.23 -18.87 -8.66
N LEU A 84 -2.56 -17.76 -8.40
CA LEU A 84 -1.88 -16.90 -9.38
C LEU A 84 -0.46 -17.41 -9.63
N LEU A 85 -0.06 -17.47 -10.90
CA LEU A 85 1.23 -17.98 -11.34
C LEU A 85 2.01 -16.87 -12.09
N LEU A 86 2.98 -16.27 -11.42
CA LEU A 86 3.89 -15.26 -11.95
C LEU A 86 5.20 -15.95 -12.33
N ARG A 87 5.26 -16.42 -13.59
CA ARG A 87 6.37 -17.22 -14.13
C ARG A 87 7.08 -16.46 -15.24
N GLU A 88 8.37 -16.19 -15.02
CA GLU A 88 9.25 -15.50 -15.98
C GLU A 88 8.65 -14.16 -16.44
N CYS A 89 8.08 -13.41 -15.49
CA CYS A 89 7.41 -12.14 -15.75
C CYS A 89 8.01 -11.00 -14.94
N GLU A 90 7.74 -9.78 -15.38
CA GLU A 90 8.14 -8.57 -14.67
C GLU A 90 7.10 -7.47 -14.67
N HIS A 91 7.22 -6.54 -13.72
CA HIS A 91 6.31 -5.39 -13.56
C HIS A 91 4.86 -5.83 -13.37
N VAL A 92 4.59 -6.56 -12.29
CA VAL A 92 3.25 -7.05 -11.95
C VAL A 92 2.81 -6.50 -10.60
N ILE A 93 1.62 -5.92 -10.54
CA ILE A 93 0.96 -5.46 -9.31
C ILE A 93 -0.29 -6.30 -9.10
N LEU A 94 -0.43 -6.89 -7.91
CA LEU A 94 -1.64 -7.55 -7.44
C LEU A 94 -2.16 -6.74 -6.26
N CYS A 95 -3.33 -6.10 -6.40
CA CYS A 95 -3.84 -5.17 -5.40
C CYS A 95 -5.28 -5.49 -4.99
N ASN A 96 -5.54 -5.49 -3.68
CA ASN A 96 -6.89 -5.52 -3.11
C ASN A 96 -7.75 -6.71 -3.58
N LEU A 97 -7.18 -7.93 -3.53
CA LEU A 97 -7.86 -9.18 -3.90
C LEU A 97 -8.05 -10.09 -2.69
N GLU A 98 -9.11 -10.89 -2.69
CA GLU A 98 -9.22 -12.07 -1.84
C GLU A 98 -8.81 -13.31 -2.64
N VAL A 99 -7.94 -14.17 -2.10
CA VAL A 99 -7.51 -15.42 -2.75
C VAL A 99 -7.66 -16.55 -1.74
N GLU A 100 -8.57 -17.49 -2.02
CA GLU A 100 -8.94 -18.53 -1.05
C GLU A 100 -9.39 -19.86 -1.65
N GLY A 101 -9.45 -20.90 -0.84
CA GLY A 101 -10.08 -22.17 -1.21
C GLY A 101 -9.32 -22.95 -2.28
N GLY A 102 -8.00 -22.77 -2.37
CA GLY A 102 -7.16 -23.51 -3.31
C GLY A 102 -7.01 -24.96 -2.90
N ARG A 103 -7.15 -25.89 -3.86
CA ARG A 103 -7.08 -27.33 -3.60
C ARG A 103 -6.20 -28.06 -4.62
N GLY A 104 -5.65 -29.19 -4.19
CA GLY A 104 -4.80 -30.07 -4.99
C GLY A 104 -3.32 -29.93 -4.67
N HIS A 105 -2.50 -30.75 -5.32
CA HIS A 105 -1.04 -30.74 -5.17
C HIS A 105 -0.45 -29.41 -5.67
N ASP A 106 0.54 -28.87 -4.95
CA ASP A 106 1.22 -27.58 -5.23
C ASP A 106 0.26 -26.41 -5.48
N ALA A 107 -0.90 -26.41 -4.82
CA ALA A 107 -1.82 -25.29 -4.88
C ALA A 107 -1.37 -24.24 -3.85
N ASP A 108 -0.59 -23.27 -4.32
CA ASP A 108 -0.29 -22.04 -3.58
C ASP A 108 -1.20 -20.89 -4.04
N ALA A 109 -1.46 -19.90 -3.17
CA ALA A 109 -2.32 -18.77 -3.53
C ALA A 109 -1.64 -17.85 -4.56
N VAL A 110 -0.36 -17.54 -4.36
CA VAL A 110 0.46 -16.73 -5.27
C VAL A 110 1.85 -17.36 -5.39
N GLN A 111 2.23 -17.73 -6.62
CA GLN A 111 3.54 -18.27 -6.94
C GLN A 111 4.33 -17.27 -7.80
N ILE A 112 5.48 -16.83 -7.30
CA ILE A 112 6.43 -15.97 -8.00
C ILE A 112 7.68 -16.83 -8.27
N LYS A 113 7.62 -17.61 -9.37
CA LYS A 113 8.66 -18.57 -9.77
C LYS A 113 8.47 -19.07 -11.21
N PRO A 114 9.54 -19.36 -11.98
CA PRO A 114 10.93 -18.96 -11.76
C PRO A 114 11.23 -17.57 -12.36
N GLY A 115 12.34 -16.96 -11.93
CA GLY A 115 12.96 -15.81 -12.61
C GLY A 115 12.13 -14.54 -12.73
N SER A 116 11.06 -14.38 -11.97
CA SER A 116 10.19 -13.20 -12.02
C SER A 116 10.77 -12.04 -11.21
N ARG A 117 10.54 -10.79 -11.63
CA ARG A 117 11.07 -9.60 -10.94
C ARG A 117 10.13 -8.40 -10.93
N HIS A 118 10.35 -7.42 -10.06
CA HIS A 118 9.53 -6.21 -9.97
C HIS A 118 8.04 -6.54 -9.78
N VAL A 119 7.75 -7.25 -8.70
CA VAL A 119 6.39 -7.67 -8.35
C VAL A 119 5.96 -7.01 -7.05
N TRP A 120 4.75 -6.46 -7.03
CA TRP A 120 4.14 -5.88 -5.84
C TRP A 120 2.83 -6.57 -5.50
N VAL A 121 2.73 -7.13 -4.31
CA VAL A 121 1.49 -7.70 -3.76
C VAL A 121 1.04 -6.80 -2.62
N ASP A 122 -0.05 -6.06 -2.83
CA ASP A 122 -0.57 -5.08 -1.88
C ASP A 122 -2.01 -5.35 -1.47
N ARG A 123 -2.32 -5.24 -0.18
CA ARG A 123 -3.71 -5.31 0.32
C ARG A 123 -4.46 -6.58 -0.11
N CYS A 124 -3.75 -7.70 -0.30
CA CYS A 124 -4.39 -8.97 -0.62
C CYS A 124 -4.69 -9.76 0.66
N SER A 125 -5.86 -10.40 0.71
CA SER A 125 -6.24 -11.38 1.74
C SER A 125 -6.00 -12.79 1.21
N LEU A 126 -5.04 -13.52 1.78
CA LEU A 126 -4.64 -14.86 1.36
C LEU A 126 -4.94 -15.86 2.48
N ARG A 127 -5.72 -16.92 2.20
CA ARG A 127 -6.07 -17.95 3.19
C ARG A 127 -6.48 -19.28 2.57
N ASP A 128 -6.48 -20.35 3.35
CA ASP A 128 -7.10 -21.64 2.99
C ASP A 128 -6.65 -22.23 1.63
N PHE A 129 -5.35 -22.48 1.48
CA PHE A 129 -4.76 -23.23 0.38
C PHE A 129 -4.22 -24.59 0.85
N ALA A 130 -3.94 -25.48 -0.10
CA ALA A 130 -3.50 -26.84 0.21
C ALA A 130 -1.98 -26.94 0.46
N ASP A 131 -1.16 -26.05 -0.11
CA ASP A 131 0.28 -25.99 0.20
C ASP A 131 0.70 -24.67 0.87
N GLY A 132 1.15 -23.66 0.13
CA GLY A 132 1.58 -22.33 0.62
C GLY A 132 0.59 -21.20 0.32
N LEU A 133 0.73 -20.03 0.95
CA LEU A 133 0.00 -18.83 0.51
C LEU A 133 0.83 -18.03 -0.50
N LEU A 134 2.08 -17.72 -0.19
CA LEU A 134 2.96 -16.95 -1.07
C LEU A 134 4.34 -17.61 -1.18
N ASP A 135 4.75 -17.86 -2.42
CA ASP A 135 6.03 -18.48 -2.74
C ASP A 135 6.87 -17.54 -3.62
N VAL A 136 8.08 -17.16 -3.17
CA VAL A 136 9.10 -16.46 -3.96
C VAL A 136 10.33 -17.33 -4.07
N THR A 137 10.54 -17.95 -5.23
CA THR A 137 11.58 -19.00 -5.37
C THR A 137 12.19 -19.01 -6.76
N CYS A 138 13.23 -19.83 -6.96
CA CYS A 138 13.89 -20.07 -8.24
C CYS A 138 14.40 -18.77 -8.89
N GLY A 139 15.17 -18.00 -8.13
CA GLY A 139 15.84 -16.79 -8.57
C GLY A 139 14.93 -15.57 -8.79
N SER A 140 13.66 -15.64 -8.41
CA SER A 140 12.74 -14.50 -8.49
C SER A 140 13.10 -13.44 -7.44
N THR A 141 13.12 -12.16 -7.81
CA THR A 141 13.70 -11.11 -6.96
C THR A 141 12.95 -9.79 -7.08
N ASP A 142 13.29 -8.80 -6.26
CA ASP A 142 12.67 -7.47 -6.27
C ASP A 142 11.14 -7.55 -6.10
N VAL A 143 10.74 -8.24 -5.02
CA VAL A 143 9.34 -8.43 -4.64
C VAL A 143 9.01 -7.61 -3.40
N THR A 144 7.91 -6.85 -3.44
CA THR A 144 7.36 -6.17 -2.26
C THR A 144 6.02 -6.77 -1.91
N VAL A 145 5.82 -7.07 -0.62
CA VAL A 145 4.56 -7.53 -0.05
C VAL A 145 4.15 -6.52 1.02
N SER A 146 3.05 -5.81 0.80
CA SER A 146 2.62 -4.77 1.73
C SER A 146 1.16 -4.90 2.09
N ARG A 147 0.83 -4.59 3.35
CA ARG A 147 -0.58 -4.50 3.83
C ARG A 147 -1.43 -5.73 3.52
N CYS A 148 -0.81 -6.89 3.30
CA CYS A 148 -1.52 -8.13 3.03
C CYS A 148 -1.95 -8.78 4.34
N ARG A 149 -3.03 -9.58 4.29
CA ARG A 149 -3.48 -10.40 5.40
C ARG A 149 -3.31 -11.88 5.05
N PHE A 150 -2.52 -12.58 5.83
CA PHE A 150 -2.32 -14.03 5.76
C PHE A 150 -3.06 -14.65 6.93
N SER A 151 -4.00 -15.56 6.68
CA SER A 151 -4.79 -16.13 7.78
C SER A 151 -5.20 -17.57 7.57
N ALA A 152 -5.51 -18.25 8.69
CA ALA A 152 -6.08 -19.61 8.72
C ALA A 152 -5.35 -20.59 7.78
N HIS A 153 -4.03 -20.74 7.96
CA HIS A 153 -3.19 -21.52 7.05
C HIS A 153 -2.01 -22.20 7.75
N ASP A 154 -1.51 -23.31 7.20
CA ASP A 154 -0.32 -23.96 7.76
C ASP A 154 0.96 -23.23 7.35
N LYS A 155 1.26 -23.14 6.05
CA LYS A 155 2.51 -22.59 5.51
C LYS A 155 2.25 -21.22 4.86
N ALA A 156 2.62 -20.12 5.51
CA ALA A 156 2.28 -18.78 5.00
C ALA A 156 3.17 -18.35 3.81
N VAL A 157 4.43 -18.00 4.04
CA VAL A 157 5.33 -17.38 3.06
C VAL A 157 6.65 -18.13 2.95
N LEU A 158 6.96 -18.68 1.78
CA LEU A 158 8.23 -19.35 1.49
C LEU A 158 9.09 -18.51 0.55
N ILE A 159 10.34 -18.25 0.97
CA ILE A 159 11.34 -17.52 0.20
C ILE A 159 12.54 -18.45 0.02
N GLY A 160 12.78 -18.92 -1.20
CA GLY A 160 13.78 -19.95 -1.48
C GLY A 160 13.36 -21.36 -1.02
N ALA A 161 13.01 -22.24 -1.97
CA ALA A 161 12.41 -23.54 -1.67
C ALA A 161 13.43 -24.67 -1.44
N SER A 162 14.55 -24.66 -2.16
CA SER A 162 15.49 -25.79 -2.21
C SER A 162 16.87 -25.38 -1.70
N SER A 163 17.49 -26.21 -0.87
CA SER A 163 18.89 -26.03 -0.42
C SER A 163 19.91 -26.24 -1.55
N GLY A 164 19.51 -26.82 -2.69
CA GLY A 164 20.37 -26.98 -3.87
C GLY A 164 20.30 -25.83 -4.87
N HIS A 165 19.34 -24.90 -4.72
CA HIS A 165 19.14 -23.81 -5.69
C HIS A 165 19.92 -22.56 -5.29
N VAL A 166 21.25 -22.65 -5.41
CA VAL A 166 22.18 -21.58 -5.02
C VAL A 166 21.90 -20.23 -5.70
N GLY A 167 21.27 -20.25 -6.89
CA GLY A 167 20.80 -19.05 -7.58
C GLY A 167 19.81 -18.19 -6.77
N ASP A 168 19.18 -18.75 -5.72
CA ASP A 168 18.26 -18.03 -4.84
C ASP A 168 18.99 -16.97 -3.96
N ARG A 169 20.33 -16.91 -3.96
CA ARG A 169 21.09 -15.83 -3.30
C ARG A 169 20.76 -14.43 -3.83
N ARG A 170 20.21 -14.36 -5.05
CA ARG A 170 19.77 -13.11 -5.66
C ARG A 170 18.40 -12.64 -5.20
N ILE A 171 17.62 -13.49 -4.51
CA ILE A 171 16.26 -13.15 -4.10
C ILE A 171 16.31 -11.98 -3.12
N ARG A 172 15.55 -10.92 -3.42
CA ARG A 172 15.31 -9.77 -2.55
C ARG A 172 13.82 -9.61 -2.35
N VAL A 173 13.38 -9.60 -1.08
CA VAL A 173 11.96 -9.43 -0.73
C VAL A 173 11.83 -8.40 0.39
N THR A 174 10.88 -7.49 0.25
CA THR A 174 10.45 -6.60 1.34
C THR A 174 9.04 -7.00 1.76
N ILE A 175 8.81 -7.23 3.05
CA ILE A 175 7.48 -7.49 3.61
C ILE A 175 7.21 -6.45 4.69
N HIS A 176 6.17 -5.65 4.54
CA HIS A 176 5.87 -4.63 5.53
C HIS A 176 4.39 -4.39 5.73
N HIS A 177 4.04 -3.96 6.95
CA HIS A 177 2.67 -3.63 7.29
C HIS A 177 1.68 -4.79 7.05
N CYS A 178 2.14 -6.04 7.03
CA CYS A 178 1.27 -7.20 6.83
C CYS A 178 0.77 -7.75 8.16
N LEU A 179 -0.39 -8.40 8.12
CA LEU A 179 -0.97 -9.13 9.25
C LEU A 179 -0.91 -10.64 8.99
N PHE A 180 -0.26 -11.36 9.90
CA PHE A 180 -0.27 -12.82 9.96
C PHE A 180 -1.13 -13.27 11.14
N ASP A 181 -2.30 -13.83 10.86
CA ASP A 181 -3.34 -14.11 11.85
C ASP A 181 -3.77 -15.58 11.81
N GLY A 182 -3.26 -16.37 12.77
CA GLY A 182 -3.60 -17.80 12.84
C GLY A 182 -2.91 -18.66 11.78
N THR A 183 -1.72 -18.24 11.32
CA THR A 183 -0.87 -19.05 10.42
C THR A 183 0.13 -19.88 11.21
N ARG A 184 0.23 -21.19 10.96
CA ARG A 184 1.02 -22.09 11.81
C ARG A 184 2.53 -21.86 11.70
N GLN A 185 3.05 -21.58 10.49
CA GLN A 185 4.48 -21.42 10.21
C GLN A 185 4.78 -20.58 8.95
N ARG A 186 6.04 -20.13 8.83
CA ARG A 186 6.64 -19.40 7.69
C ARG A 186 6.17 -17.95 7.52
N GLN A 187 6.48 -17.05 8.45
CA GLN A 187 6.16 -15.61 8.38
C GLN A 187 7.39 -14.69 8.33
N PRO A 188 8.37 -14.85 7.41
CA PRO A 188 8.52 -15.87 6.38
C PRO A 188 9.45 -17.02 6.80
N ARG A 189 9.55 -18.06 5.96
CA ARG A 189 10.68 -18.99 5.96
C ARG A 189 11.61 -18.69 4.78
N VAL A 190 12.89 -18.50 5.06
CA VAL A 190 13.87 -18.02 4.07
C VAL A 190 15.02 -19.01 3.87
N ARG A 191 15.45 -19.17 2.62
CA ARG A 191 16.73 -19.76 2.21
C ARG A 191 17.39 -18.89 1.14
N PHE A 192 18.70 -18.68 1.28
CA PHE A 192 19.59 -17.89 0.41
C PHE A 192 19.25 -16.40 0.22
N GLY A 193 17.98 -16.06 0.04
CA GLY A 193 17.52 -14.70 -0.21
C GLY A 193 17.76 -13.74 0.94
N ARG A 194 17.63 -12.45 0.61
CA ARG A 194 17.69 -11.32 1.53
C ARG A 194 16.28 -10.78 1.73
N VAL A 195 15.83 -10.73 2.98
CA VAL A 195 14.48 -10.29 3.32
C VAL A 195 14.52 -9.16 4.32
N HIS A 196 13.81 -8.08 4.00
CA HIS A 196 13.56 -6.98 4.94
C HIS A 196 12.11 -7.04 5.41
N LEU A 197 11.93 -7.11 6.72
CA LEU A 197 10.65 -7.12 7.42
C LEU A 197 10.54 -5.85 8.25
N TYR A 198 9.45 -5.10 8.12
CA TYR A 198 9.18 -4.03 9.08
C TYR A 198 7.70 -3.74 9.30
N ASN A 199 7.37 -3.37 10.53
CA ASN A 199 6.01 -3.03 10.96
C ASN A 199 4.94 -4.06 10.56
N ASN A 200 5.28 -5.35 10.58
CA ASN A 200 4.33 -6.44 10.43
C ASN A 200 3.77 -6.83 11.79
N TYR A 201 2.55 -7.38 11.80
CA TYR A 201 1.93 -7.90 13.01
C TYR A 201 1.65 -9.40 12.85
N THR A 202 2.22 -10.21 13.73
CA THR A 202 2.05 -11.66 13.73
C THR A 202 1.45 -12.14 15.04
N ARG A 203 0.37 -12.91 14.96
CA ARG A 203 -0.31 -13.52 16.12
C ARG A 203 -0.83 -14.93 15.82
N GLY A 204 -0.95 -15.72 16.87
CA GLY A 204 -1.61 -17.03 16.79
C GLY A 204 -0.86 -18.06 15.93
N TRP A 205 0.47 -18.01 15.87
CA TRP A 205 1.25 -19.04 15.19
C TRP A 205 1.33 -20.34 15.97
N GLY A 206 1.58 -21.44 15.27
CA GLY A 206 1.55 -22.80 15.84
C GLY A 206 2.93 -23.40 16.09
N ILE A 207 3.89 -23.20 15.17
CA ILE A 207 5.23 -23.80 15.21
C ILE A 207 6.30 -22.71 15.38
N TYR A 208 6.41 -21.79 14.42
CA TYR A 208 7.32 -20.64 14.46
C TYR A 208 6.75 -19.49 13.61
N ALA A 209 7.22 -18.25 13.84
CA ALA A 209 6.89 -17.11 12.98
C ALA A 209 7.98 -16.92 11.90
N VAL A 210 9.08 -16.24 12.23
CA VAL A 210 10.20 -15.97 11.31
C VAL A 210 11.26 -17.07 11.40
N CYS A 211 11.77 -17.54 10.27
CA CYS A 211 12.89 -18.50 10.24
C CYS A 211 13.80 -18.31 9.02
N ALA A 212 15.10 -18.14 9.26
CA ALA A 212 16.15 -18.33 8.27
C ALA A 212 16.73 -19.75 8.44
N SER A 213 16.79 -20.53 7.36
CA SER A 213 17.32 -21.91 7.43
C SER A 213 18.64 -22.09 6.68
N VAL A 214 19.48 -22.97 7.21
CA VAL A 214 20.84 -23.28 6.75
C VAL A 214 20.88 -24.21 5.53
N GLU A 215 21.99 -24.12 4.80
CA GLU A 215 22.43 -25.02 3.75
C GLU A 215 22.60 -26.46 4.27
N SER A 216 22.33 -27.46 3.43
CA SER A 216 22.86 -28.81 3.64
C SER A 216 24.30 -28.82 3.12
N GLN A 217 25.30 -29.02 3.99
CA GLN A 217 26.70 -29.19 3.56
C GLN A 217 26.78 -30.27 2.47
N ALA A 218 26.97 -29.86 1.22
CA ALA A 218 27.49 -30.75 0.19
C ALA A 218 28.99 -30.85 0.45
N ALA A 219 29.53 -32.06 0.49
CA ALA A 219 30.86 -32.42 1.00
C ALA A 219 32.08 -31.74 0.33
N ASP A 220 31.91 -30.78 -0.59
CA ASP A 220 32.98 -30.22 -1.42
C ASP A 220 32.94 -28.68 -1.64
N ARG A 221 32.21 -27.87 -0.84
CA ARG A 221 32.28 -26.39 -0.94
C ARG A 221 32.24 -25.67 0.42
N ASP A 222 33.31 -24.95 0.71
CA ASP A 222 33.61 -24.18 1.94
C ASP A 222 32.81 -22.86 2.11
N CYS A 223 31.54 -22.78 1.71
CA CYS A 223 30.80 -21.52 1.87
C CYS A 223 29.34 -21.74 2.24
N SER A 224 29.09 -21.99 3.54
CA SER A 224 27.76 -22.07 4.13
C SER A 224 27.13 -20.67 4.21
N SER A 225 26.17 -20.36 3.34
CA SER A 225 25.36 -19.13 3.51
C SER A 225 23.87 -19.47 3.63
N SER A 226 23.35 -19.26 4.84
CA SER A 226 21.91 -19.28 5.14
C SER A 226 21.20 -18.07 4.51
N GLY A 227 19.86 -18.10 4.45
CA GLY A 227 19.09 -16.89 4.14
C GLY A 227 19.32 -15.80 5.20
N ARG A 228 19.24 -14.52 4.82
CA ARG A 228 19.40 -13.38 5.75
C ARG A 228 18.07 -12.64 5.92
N ILE A 229 17.70 -12.34 7.16
CA ILE A 229 16.47 -11.61 7.51
C ILE A 229 16.86 -10.43 8.39
N ARG A 230 16.33 -9.25 8.07
CA ARG A 230 16.38 -8.05 8.92
C ARG A 230 14.96 -7.66 9.27
N SER A 231 14.66 -7.53 10.56
CA SER A 231 13.32 -7.25 11.10
C SER A 231 13.37 -5.98 11.95
N GLU A 232 12.51 -5.01 11.67
CA GLU A 232 12.48 -3.71 12.34
C GLU A 232 11.04 -3.28 12.70
N GLY A 233 10.78 -3.06 14.00
CA GLY A 233 9.45 -2.60 14.44
C GLY A 233 8.31 -3.58 14.17
N ASP A 234 8.61 -4.87 13.97
CA ASP A 234 7.63 -5.95 13.87
C ASP A 234 7.06 -6.30 15.25
N LEU A 235 5.76 -6.63 15.30
CA LEU A 235 5.03 -7.02 16.50
C LEU A 235 4.79 -8.55 16.49
N PHE A 236 5.36 -9.26 17.46
CA PHE A 236 5.15 -10.70 17.66
C PHE A 236 4.46 -10.95 19.00
N LEU A 237 3.25 -11.53 18.99
CA LEU A 237 2.54 -11.91 20.22
C LEU A 237 2.52 -13.43 20.43
N ASN A 238 3.05 -13.87 21.58
CA ASN A 238 3.12 -15.24 22.14
C ASN A 238 4.56 -15.61 22.59
N GLY A 239 5.23 -14.71 23.33
CA GLY A 239 6.54 -15.00 23.93
C GLY A 239 7.72 -15.07 22.96
N ALA A 240 7.59 -14.48 21.77
CA ALA A 240 8.71 -14.33 20.86
C ALA A 240 9.80 -13.48 21.52
N GLN A 241 11.01 -14.03 21.62
CA GLN A 241 12.20 -13.28 22.02
C GLN A 241 12.83 -12.66 20.77
N GLU A 242 13.18 -11.38 20.88
CA GLU A 242 14.04 -10.72 19.90
C GLU A 242 15.39 -11.44 19.86
N TYR A 243 15.92 -11.68 18.66
CA TYR A 243 17.25 -12.26 18.49
C TYR A 243 18.29 -11.17 18.80
N THR A 244 18.93 -11.23 19.96
CA THR A 244 19.96 -10.26 20.37
C THR A 244 21.35 -10.69 19.92
N GLU A 245 22.18 -9.75 19.49
CA GLU A 245 23.55 -9.93 18.95
C GLU A 245 24.55 -10.69 19.86
N ASN A 246 24.17 -11.06 21.09
CA ASN A 246 25.05 -11.70 22.06
C ASN A 246 25.24 -13.22 21.91
N ASP A 247 24.57 -13.88 20.95
CA ASP A 247 24.69 -15.34 20.73
C ASP A 247 25.68 -15.73 19.60
N LEU A 248 26.50 -14.79 19.13
CA LEU A 248 27.55 -15.03 18.13
C LEU A 248 28.89 -15.40 18.79
N GLU A 249 29.05 -16.68 19.14
CA GLU A 249 30.38 -17.28 19.01
C GLU A 249 30.52 -17.79 17.57
N THR A 250 31.41 -17.15 16.81
CA THR A 250 31.96 -17.60 15.52
C THR A 250 31.03 -17.55 14.29
N ALA A 251 30.82 -16.34 13.76
CA ALA A 251 30.79 -16.16 12.31
C ALA A 251 31.64 -14.92 12.02
N GLU A 252 32.70 -15.09 11.23
CA GLU A 252 33.51 -13.96 10.76
C GLU A 252 32.59 -12.91 10.13
N ASP A 253 32.92 -11.66 10.41
CA ASP A 253 32.23 -10.43 10.06
C ASP A 253 32.28 -10.18 8.54
N ASP A 254 31.75 -11.13 7.76
CA ASP A 254 31.59 -11.07 6.32
C ASP A 254 30.49 -10.04 6.01
N GLN A 255 30.98 -8.80 5.91
CA GLN A 255 30.40 -7.58 5.38
C GLN A 255 28.98 -7.75 4.84
N TRP A 256 28.05 -7.13 5.54
CA TRP A 256 26.66 -7.00 5.14
C TRP A 256 26.57 -6.11 3.87
N ASP A 257 26.79 -6.67 2.68
CA ASP A 257 26.64 -5.98 1.37
C ASP A 257 25.17 -5.66 0.99
N PHE A 258 24.30 -5.43 1.99
CA PHE A 258 22.91 -5.09 1.81
C PHE A 258 22.54 -3.94 2.73
N GLU A 259 23.06 -2.74 2.46
CA GLU A 259 22.43 -1.58 3.06
C GLU A 259 21.04 -1.43 2.43
N VAL A 260 19.99 -1.58 3.23
CA VAL A 260 18.60 -1.34 2.79
C VAL A 260 18.48 0.05 2.15
N ARG A 261 19.34 1.00 2.56
CA ARG A 261 19.52 2.35 2.01
C ARG A 261 20.04 2.39 0.57
N ASP A 262 20.79 1.39 0.13
CA ASP A 262 21.28 1.28 -1.25
C ASP A 262 20.15 0.85 -2.21
N CYS A 263 19.05 0.31 -1.68
CA CYS A 263 17.96 -0.26 -2.47
C CYS A 263 16.77 0.70 -2.61
N TYR A 264 16.50 1.58 -1.63
CA TYR A 264 15.43 2.58 -1.72
C TYR A 264 15.59 3.75 -0.71
N LYS A 265 15.00 4.92 -1.07
CA LYS A 265 14.94 6.19 -0.31
C LYS A 265 14.41 6.00 1.14
N PRO A 266 14.64 6.95 2.09
CA PRO A 266 14.38 6.72 3.52
C PRO A 266 12.96 6.23 3.78
N TRP A 267 12.85 5.10 4.47
CA TRP A 267 11.60 4.53 4.97
C TRP A 267 11.40 4.94 6.43
N SER A 268 10.15 5.13 6.83
CA SER A 268 9.79 5.34 8.23
C SER A 268 9.44 4.00 8.87
N VAL A 269 10.17 3.62 9.91
CA VAL A 269 9.79 2.52 10.80
C VAL A 269 9.04 3.13 11.99
N GLN A 270 7.77 2.76 12.15
CA GLN A 270 6.99 3.15 13.32
C GLN A 270 7.40 2.30 14.53
N PRO A 271 7.42 2.84 15.76
CA PRO A 271 7.64 2.04 16.95
C PRO A 271 6.56 0.97 17.10
N ALA A 272 6.99 -0.23 17.50
CA ALA A 272 6.10 -1.30 17.94
C ALA A 272 5.18 -0.78 19.06
N SER A 273 3.89 -0.62 18.76
CA SER A 273 2.92 0.03 19.66
C SER A 273 1.53 -0.55 19.50
N MET A 274 0.65 -0.31 20.48
CA MET A 274 -0.77 -0.67 20.38
C MET A 274 -1.47 0.07 19.24
N ALA A 275 -1.08 1.32 18.96
CA ALA A 275 -1.60 2.07 17.83
C ALA A 275 -1.22 1.43 16.49
N LEU A 276 0.05 1.02 16.32
CA LEU A 276 0.48 0.28 15.13
C LEU A 276 -0.26 -1.06 15.00
N LYS A 277 -0.45 -1.78 16.11
CA LYS A 277 -1.25 -3.01 16.13
C LYS A 277 -2.67 -2.78 15.61
N GLU A 278 -3.40 -1.82 16.17
CA GLU A 278 -4.78 -1.48 15.80
C GLU A 278 -4.87 -1.00 14.34
N LEU A 279 -3.89 -0.22 13.89
CA LEU A 279 -3.75 0.16 12.49
C LEU A 279 -3.64 -1.07 11.59
N LEU A 280 -2.72 -1.99 11.89
CA LEU A 280 -2.51 -3.19 11.07
C LEU A 280 -3.71 -4.14 11.10
N GLU A 281 -4.43 -4.24 12.22
CA GLU A 281 -5.67 -5.01 12.30
C GLU A 281 -6.79 -4.44 11.42
N SER A 282 -6.83 -3.11 11.24
CA SER A 282 -7.87 -2.43 10.48
C SER A 282 -7.54 -2.27 8.99
N CYS A 283 -6.27 -2.07 8.62
CA CYS A 283 -5.89 -1.68 7.26
C CYS A 283 -5.22 -2.77 6.41
N THR A 284 -5.16 -4.01 6.89
CA THR A 284 -4.53 -5.14 6.18
C THR A 284 -5.52 -6.06 5.48
N GLY A 285 -5.05 -6.69 4.40
CA GLY A 285 -5.85 -7.52 3.52
C GLY A 285 -6.72 -6.69 2.58
N TRP A 286 -7.69 -7.38 1.96
CA TRP A 286 -8.74 -6.73 1.18
C TRP A 286 -9.43 -5.68 2.04
N GLN A 287 -9.55 -4.48 1.49
CA GLN A 287 -10.28 -3.39 2.08
C GLN A 287 -11.50 -3.07 1.21
N PRO A 288 -12.68 -2.85 1.83
CA PRO A 288 -13.72 -2.09 1.15
C PRO A 288 -13.13 -0.72 0.87
N ASP A 289 -13.43 -0.15 -0.29
CA ASP A 289 -12.81 1.12 -0.70
C ASP A 289 -12.94 2.16 0.41
N GLN A 290 -11.80 2.65 0.92
CA GLN A 290 -11.75 3.82 1.80
C GLN A 290 -11.49 5.10 1.00
N CYS A 291 -11.32 4.99 -0.32
CA CYS A 291 -11.41 6.14 -1.19
C CYS A 291 -12.90 6.43 -1.40
N THR A 292 -13.35 7.55 -0.83
CA THR A 292 -14.54 8.28 -1.29
C THR A 292 -14.64 8.19 -2.79
N ASP A 293 -15.82 7.91 -3.32
CA ASP A 293 -16.13 7.88 -4.74
C ASP A 293 -15.34 8.92 -5.56
N ASP A 294 -14.12 8.60 -6.00
CA ASP A 294 -13.58 9.13 -7.23
C ASP A 294 -14.44 8.47 -8.28
N VAL A 295 -15.51 9.18 -8.65
CA VAL A 295 -16.59 8.72 -9.50
C VAL A 295 -16.01 8.27 -10.84
N LYS A 296 -15.54 7.03 -10.93
CA LYS A 296 -15.37 6.31 -12.18
C LYS A 296 -16.76 5.89 -12.64
N GLY A 297 -17.46 6.85 -13.24
CA GLY A 297 -18.82 6.70 -13.74
C GLY A 297 -19.48 8.04 -14.00
N LYS A 298 -20.54 8.06 -14.82
CA LYS A 298 -21.40 9.26 -14.90
C LYS A 298 -22.13 9.39 -13.57
N LEU A 299 -21.97 10.52 -12.87
CA LEU A 299 -22.77 10.80 -11.68
C LEU A 299 -24.27 10.70 -12.04
N PRO A 300 -25.10 10.05 -11.22
CA PRO A 300 -26.54 10.03 -11.43
C PRO A 300 -27.07 11.47 -11.55
N LEU A 301 -27.90 11.73 -12.57
CA LEU A 301 -28.42 13.09 -12.84
C LEU A 301 -29.05 13.75 -11.62
N LYS A 302 -29.74 12.95 -10.78
CA LYS A 302 -30.32 13.43 -9.53
C LYS A 302 -29.26 13.92 -8.54
N THR A 303 -28.14 13.22 -8.40
CA THR A 303 -27.04 13.64 -7.53
C THR A 303 -26.41 14.93 -8.05
N CYS A 304 -26.18 15.05 -9.37
CA CYS A 304 -25.70 16.30 -9.96
C CYS A 304 -26.66 17.47 -9.71
N HIS A 305 -27.97 17.23 -9.82
CA HIS A 305 -29.00 18.23 -9.54
C HIS A 305 -28.94 18.69 -8.07
N GLU A 306 -28.89 17.76 -7.11
CA GLU A 306 -28.82 18.14 -5.70
C GLU A 306 -27.52 18.88 -5.37
N LEU A 307 -26.38 18.45 -5.91
CA LEU A 307 -25.10 19.15 -5.72
C LEU A 307 -25.15 20.57 -6.30
N LEU A 308 -25.70 20.76 -7.50
CA LEU A 308 -25.87 22.08 -8.11
C LEU A 308 -26.80 22.97 -7.28
N MET A 309 -27.94 22.43 -6.81
CA MET A 309 -28.89 23.19 -6.01
C MET A 309 -28.29 23.63 -4.68
N VAL A 310 -27.50 22.76 -4.02
CA VAL A 310 -26.77 23.10 -2.80
C VAL A 310 -25.68 24.14 -3.07
N SER A 311 -24.90 24.00 -4.15
CA SER A 311 -23.89 25.01 -4.51
C SER A 311 -24.51 26.39 -4.74
N LEU A 312 -25.63 26.46 -5.47
CA LEU A 312 -26.36 27.71 -5.70
C LEU A 312 -26.95 28.33 -4.43
N ASP A 313 -27.36 27.49 -3.47
CA ASP A 313 -27.86 27.96 -2.17
C ASP A 313 -26.72 28.50 -1.31
N ILE A 314 -25.59 27.79 -1.24
CA ILE A 314 -24.39 28.23 -0.52
C ILE A 314 -23.87 29.56 -1.09
N GLU A 315 -23.75 29.69 -2.42
CA GLU A 315 -23.28 30.90 -3.08
C GLU A 315 -24.13 32.14 -2.76
N LYS A 316 -25.46 31.98 -2.60
CA LYS A 316 -26.36 33.08 -2.22
C LYS A 316 -26.19 33.51 -0.75
N ASN A 317 -25.76 32.57 0.10
CA ASN A 317 -25.72 32.74 1.54
C ASN A 317 -24.30 32.89 2.10
N LEU A 318 -23.28 33.11 1.26
CA LEU A 318 -21.88 33.31 1.70
C LEU A 318 -21.75 34.44 2.74
N HIS A 319 -22.57 35.48 2.62
CA HIS A 319 -22.63 36.60 3.54
C HIS A 319 -22.99 36.20 4.98
N GLU A 320 -23.65 35.06 5.20
CA GLU A 320 -23.98 34.56 6.53
C GLU A 320 -22.75 34.09 7.33
N VAL A 321 -21.63 33.81 6.65
CA VAL A 321 -20.37 33.41 7.30
C VAL A 321 -19.79 34.59 8.08
N SER A 322 -19.92 34.55 9.40
CA SER A 322 -19.55 35.65 10.32
C SER A 322 -18.47 35.29 11.33
N LEU A 323 -18.12 34.00 11.46
CA LEU A 323 -17.05 33.54 12.34
C LEU A 323 -15.68 33.97 11.80
N PRO A 324 -14.67 34.19 12.65
CA PRO A 324 -13.29 34.37 12.18
C PRO A 324 -12.79 33.16 11.40
N PHE A 325 -12.13 33.36 10.26
CA PHE A 325 -11.59 32.25 9.47
C PHE A 325 -10.31 32.61 8.70
N LEU A 326 -9.48 31.60 8.49
CA LEU A 326 -8.36 31.64 7.54
C LEU A 326 -8.71 30.79 6.34
N LEU A 327 -8.66 31.38 5.16
CA LEU A 327 -8.89 30.68 3.90
C LEU A 327 -7.57 30.43 3.19
N LEU A 328 -7.28 29.17 2.88
CA LEU A 328 -6.05 28.74 2.21
C LEU A 328 -6.42 27.97 0.95
N HIS A 329 -5.82 28.31 -0.20
CA HIS A 329 -6.10 27.63 -1.46
C HIS A 329 -4.84 27.59 -2.36
N GLY A 330 -4.64 26.49 -3.08
CA GLY A 330 -3.66 26.40 -4.17
C GLY A 330 -3.94 27.42 -5.28
N GLY A 331 -2.92 28.15 -5.73
CA GLY A 331 -3.09 29.17 -6.76
C GLY A 331 -3.40 28.60 -8.15
N ASP A 332 -2.98 27.35 -8.39
CA ASP A 332 -3.07 26.67 -9.68
C ASP A 332 -3.94 25.40 -9.59
N ASP A 333 -4.83 25.33 -8.59
CA ASP A 333 -5.72 24.20 -8.40
C ASP A 333 -6.73 24.08 -9.55
N ILE A 334 -6.82 22.87 -10.12
CA ILE A 334 -7.72 22.52 -11.22
C ILE A 334 -8.94 21.74 -10.76
N VAL A 335 -8.95 21.27 -9.50
CA VAL A 335 -10.05 20.49 -8.92
C VAL A 335 -11.05 21.41 -8.24
N THR A 336 -10.56 22.40 -7.50
CA THR A 336 -11.39 23.48 -6.93
C THR A 336 -10.94 24.83 -7.46
N ASP A 337 -11.88 25.70 -7.85
CA ASP A 337 -11.56 27.00 -8.46
C ASP A 337 -11.18 28.02 -7.36
N PRO A 338 -9.95 28.58 -7.39
CA PRO A 338 -9.51 29.58 -6.41
C PRO A 338 -10.37 30.86 -6.41
N LEU A 339 -11.12 31.14 -7.47
CA LEU A 339 -12.06 32.27 -7.53
C LEU A 339 -13.23 32.10 -6.55
N VAL A 340 -13.67 30.87 -6.29
CA VAL A 340 -14.74 30.60 -5.31
C VAL A 340 -14.27 30.96 -3.90
N SER A 341 -13.01 30.68 -3.60
CA SER A 341 -12.37 31.08 -2.35
C SER A 341 -12.29 32.60 -2.19
N LYS A 342 -11.97 33.33 -3.27
CA LYS A 342 -12.02 34.81 -3.26
C LYS A 342 -13.43 35.33 -3.02
N LEU A 343 -14.42 34.73 -3.69
CA LEU A 343 -15.82 35.12 -3.54
C LEU A 343 -16.30 34.96 -2.10
N LEU A 344 -16.03 33.82 -1.45
CA LEU A 344 -16.34 33.63 -0.02
C LEU A 344 -15.62 34.68 0.85
N PHE A 345 -14.34 34.95 0.57
CA PHE A 345 -13.58 35.95 1.32
C PHE A 345 -14.18 37.34 1.18
N GLU A 346 -14.67 37.74 0.01
CA GLU A 346 -15.27 39.06 -0.23
C GLU A 346 -16.65 39.18 0.42
N GLU A 347 -17.53 38.20 0.20
CA GLU A 347 -18.94 38.26 0.57
C GLU A 347 -19.21 37.99 2.06
N ALA A 348 -18.38 37.17 2.73
CA ALA A 348 -18.59 36.81 4.13
C ALA A 348 -18.70 38.04 5.07
N SER A 349 -19.66 38.05 6.00
CA SER A 349 -19.79 39.15 6.98
C SER A 349 -18.73 39.15 8.08
N SER A 350 -17.83 38.16 8.12
CA SER A 350 -16.77 38.09 9.11
C SER A 350 -15.83 39.30 9.07
N GLY A 351 -15.65 39.94 10.24
CA GLY A 351 -14.72 41.06 10.42
C GLY A 351 -13.28 40.64 10.67
N ASP A 352 -13.03 39.33 10.87
CA ASP A 352 -11.72 38.77 11.18
C ASP A 352 -11.42 37.58 10.26
N LYS A 353 -11.10 37.89 9.00
CA LYS A 353 -10.84 36.91 7.95
C LYS A 353 -9.54 37.21 7.22
N ASP A 354 -8.83 36.17 6.80
CA ASP A 354 -7.63 36.27 5.97
C ASP A 354 -7.67 35.25 4.83
N LEU A 355 -7.01 35.55 3.70
CA LEU A 355 -6.96 34.70 2.51
C LEU A 355 -5.51 34.58 2.02
N LYS A 356 -5.03 33.34 1.88
CA LYS A 356 -3.75 33.04 1.22
C LYS A 356 -3.94 32.11 0.04
N LEU A 357 -3.42 32.56 -1.11
CA LEU A 357 -3.28 31.76 -2.31
C LEU A 357 -1.81 31.37 -2.48
N TYR A 358 -1.57 30.11 -2.82
CA TYR A 358 -0.22 29.57 -2.96
C TYR A 358 0.09 29.20 -4.42
N PRO A 359 0.76 30.08 -5.20
CA PRO A 359 1.11 29.80 -6.59
C PRO A 359 1.89 28.49 -6.73
N GLY A 360 1.58 27.69 -7.74
CA GLY A 360 2.19 26.38 -7.98
C GLY A 360 1.59 25.21 -7.19
N MET A 361 0.74 25.47 -6.19
CA MET A 361 0.12 24.43 -5.34
C MET A 361 -1.33 24.15 -5.75
N TRP A 362 -1.81 22.93 -5.50
CA TRP A 362 -3.14 22.43 -5.89
C TRP A 362 -4.04 22.21 -4.64
N HIS A 363 -5.15 21.47 -4.75
CA HIS A 363 -6.17 21.32 -3.68
C HIS A 363 -5.65 20.75 -2.35
N ALA A 364 -4.56 19.98 -2.35
CA ALA A 364 -4.08 19.23 -1.20
C ALA A 364 -2.86 19.89 -0.52
N LEU A 365 -2.99 21.14 -0.09
CA LEU A 365 -1.89 21.99 0.42
C LEU A 365 -0.97 21.36 1.48
N MET A 366 -1.49 20.49 2.34
CA MET A 366 -0.72 19.82 3.41
C MET A 366 0.00 18.54 2.95
N ALA A 367 -0.28 18.08 1.74
CA ALA A 367 0.31 16.89 1.12
C ALA A 367 1.22 17.25 -0.08
N GLU A 368 1.53 18.54 -0.23
CA GLU A 368 2.48 19.05 -1.23
C GLU A 368 3.93 18.70 -0.86
N LEU A 369 4.89 19.15 -1.68
CA LEU A 369 6.31 18.98 -1.39
C LEU A 369 6.65 19.50 0.02
N PRO A 370 7.59 18.88 0.76
CA PRO A 370 7.80 19.18 2.17
C PRO A 370 8.00 20.66 2.50
N GLN A 371 8.71 21.40 1.64
CA GLN A 371 8.97 22.84 1.82
C GLN A 371 7.70 23.68 1.72
N ASP A 372 6.80 23.31 0.80
CA ASP A 372 5.54 24.02 0.57
C ASP A 372 4.51 23.69 1.65
N ALA A 373 4.45 22.42 2.07
CA ALA A 373 3.62 21.99 3.20
C ALA A 373 4.05 22.69 4.51
N GLU A 374 5.35 22.77 4.80
CA GLU A 374 5.90 23.49 5.96
C GLU A 374 5.51 24.97 5.96
N ARG A 375 5.53 25.61 4.79
CA ARG A 375 5.09 27.00 4.64
C ARG A 375 3.61 27.17 4.99
N VAL A 376 2.74 26.27 4.51
CA VAL A 376 1.31 26.27 4.83
C VAL A 376 1.08 26.08 6.33
N TYR A 377 1.76 25.11 6.96
CA TYR A 377 1.66 24.92 8.41
C TYR A 377 2.11 26.16 9.20
N SER A 378 3.22 26.78 8.78
CA SER A 378 3.72 28.01 9.42
C SER A 378 2.70 29.15 9.37
N ASP A 379 2.02 29.31 8.23
CA ASP A 379 0.99 30.34 8.06
C ASP A 379 -0.24 30.08 8.96
N ILE A 380 -0.68 28.82 9.06
CA ILE A 380 -1.78 28.42 9.96
C ILE A 380 -1.43 28.74 11.41
N ILE A 381 -0.25 28.31 11.86
CA ILE A 381 0.21 28.51 13.24
C ILE A 381 0.29 30.01 13.54
N SER A 382 0.88 30.80 12.64
CA SER A 382 1.01 32.25 12.82
C SER A 382 -0.36 32.94 12.96
N TRP A 383 -1.33 32.56 12.14
CA TRP A 383 -2.69 33.13 12.20
C TRP A 383 -3.40 32.78 13.51
N LEU A 384 -3.22 31.56 14.02
CA LEU A 384 -3.76 31.13 15.31
C LEU A 384 -3.08 31.86 16.47
N ASP A 385 -1.75 31.97 16.46
CA ASP A 385 -0.98 32.64 17.52
C ASP A 385 -1.35 34.11 17.66
N GLN A 386 -1.60 34.82 16.56
CA GLN A 386 -2.06 36.22 16.60
C GLN A 386 -3.35 36.36 17.41
N ARG A 387 -4.27 35.41 17.29
CA ARG A 387 -5.57 35.45 17.99
C ARG A 387 -5.48 34.95 19.42
N ALA A 388 -4.68 33.91 19.67
CA ALA A 388 -4.41 33.42 21.01
C ALA A 388 -3.75 34.50 21.89
N ASN A 389 -2.79 35.24 21.32
CA ASN A 389 -2.08 36.30 22.03
C ASN A 389 -2.93 37.58 22.20
N CYS A 390 -3.83 37.89 21.27
CA CYS A 390 -4.80 38.96 21.45
C CYS A 390 -5.79 38.67 22.60
N ALA A 391 -6.24 37.43 22.76
CA ALA A 391 -7.11 37.04 23.88
C ALA A 391 -6.43 37.14 25.26
N ALA A 392 -5.11 36.90 25.33
CA ALA A 392 -4.32 37.06 26.55
C ALA A 392 -4.10 38.53 26.96
N ASN A 393 -4.03 39.45 25.99
CA ASN A 393 -3.89 40.88 26.28
C ASN A 393 -5.20 41.54 26.74
N VAL A 394 -6.36 41.06 26.29
CA VAL A 394 -7.68 41.58 26.73
C VAL A 394 -7.96 41.25 28.20
N SER A 395 -7.49 40.11 28.70
CA SER A 395 -7.65 39.73 30.12
C SER A 395 -6.76 40.51 31.08
N ILE A 396 -5.61 41.02 30.63
CA ILE A 396 -4.71 41.86 31.44
C ILE A 396 -5.28 43.28 31.61
N VAL A 397 -5.91 43.86 30.57
CA VAL A 397 -6.46 45.23 30.64
C VAL A 397 -7.68 45.32 31.57
N ASN A 398 -8.50 44.26 31.67
CA ASN A 398 -9.68 44.23 32.55
C ASN A 398 -9.38 44.07 34.05
N THR A 399 -8.12 43.88 34.45
CA THR A 399 -7.72 43.81 35.88
C THR A 399 -7.11 45.12 36.41
N GLY A 400 -7.04 46.16 35.59
CA GLY A 400 -6.32 47.41 35.88
C GLY A 400 -7.14 48.59 36.40
N THR A 401 -8.44 48.45 36.71
CA THR A 401 -9.23 49.55 37.29
C THR A 401 -10.09 49.08 38.46
N ALA A 402 -9.44 48.88 39.61
CA ALA A 402 -10.08 48.94 40.92
C ALA A 402 -9.04 49.41 41.95
N SER A 403 -8.83 50.72 42.04
CA SER A 403 -8.26 51.36 43.23
C SER A 403 -9.12 52.55 43.63
N ALA A 404 -9.89 52.38 44.69
CA ALA A 404 -10.27 53.40 45.66
C ALA A 404 -10.61 52.70 46.98
#